data_AF-A0A0A6XWP3-F1
#
_entry.id   AF-A0A0A6XWP3-F1
#
_cell.length_a   1.000
_cell.length_b   1.000
_cell.length_c   1.000
_cell.angle_alpha   90.00
_cell.angle_beta   90.00
_cell.angle_gamma   90.00
#
_symmetry.space_group_name_H-M   'P 1'
#
loop_
_entity.id
_entity.type
_entity.pdbx_description
1 polymer ?
#
loop_
_entity_poly.entity_id
_entity_poly.type
_entity_poly.pdbx_seq_one_letter_code
_entity_poly.pdbx_strand_id
1 'polypeptide(L)' 'MFLQWLREQLSNKKILIIYYAFRLQSDLQAVKNAFLSPYSNGLFEGQINRLRTIKRMIYGREGLVILEKRVLFRF' A
#
# COMPACT_ATOMS: atom_id res chain seq x y z
N MET A 1 21.72 -0.72 -11.56
CA MET A 1 21.55 -0.97 -10.12
C MET A 1 20.21 -1.65 -9.80
N PHE A 2 19.05 -0.98 -9.85
CA PHE A 2 17.74 -1.59 -9.50
C PHE A 2 17.24 -2.66 -10.49
N LEU A 3 17.20 -2.35 -11.79
CA LEU A 3 16.73 -3.31 -12.81
C LEU A 3 17.62 -4.55 -12.91
N GLN A 4 18.93 -4.36 -12.67
CA GLN A 4 19.90 -5.45 -12.64
C GLN A 4 19.65 -6.37 -11.44
N TRP A 5 19.46 -5.79 -10.25
CA TRP A 5 19.07 -6.54 -9.06
C TRP A 5 17.74 -7.30 -9.27
N LEU A 6 16.74 -6.67 -9.88
CA LEU A 6 15.44 -7.30 -10.15
C LEU A 6 15.58 -8.51 -11.09
N ARG A 7 16.42 -8.39 -12.12
CA ARG A 7 16.75 -9.49 -13.04
C ARG A 7 17.47 -10.64 -12.34
N GLU A 8 18.39 -10.34 -11.43
CA GLU A 8 19.09 -11.34 -10.61
C GLU A 8 18.15 -12.07 -9.65
N GLN A 9 17.19 -11.37 -9.04
CA GLN A 9 16.22 -11.97 -8.13
C GLN A 9 15.19 -12.87 -8.83
N LEU A 10 14.85 -12.59 -10.09
CA LEU A 10 13.97 -13.45 -10.89
C LEU A 10 14.64 -14.78 -11.26
N SER A 11 15.97 -14.80 -11.38
CA SER A 11 16.77 -16.02 -11.65
C SER A 11 17.14 -16.81 -10.39
N ASN A 12 16.79 -16.30 -9.20
CA ASN A 12 17.13 -16.92 -7.93
C ASN A 12 16.27 -18.18 -7.69
N LYS A 13 16.72 -19.13 -6.86
CA LYS A 13 15.93 -20.35 -6.52
C LYS A 13 14.97 -20.14 -5.34
N LYS A 14 15.09 -19.04 -4.60
CA LYS A 14 14.24 -18.75 -3.43
C LYS A 14 12.86 -18.24 -3.87
N ILE A 15 11.86 -19.13 -3.81
CA ILE A 15 10.48 -18.90 -4.26
C ILE A 15 9.88 -17.57 -3.74
N LEU A 16 10.03 -17.25 -2.45
CA LEU A 16 9.50 -16.01 -1.86
C LEU A 16 10.04 -14.74 -2.54
N ILE A 17 11.33 -14.75 -2.87
CA ILE A 17 12.02 -13.60 -3.46
C ILE A 17 11.62 -13.45 -4.94
N ILE A 18 11.47 -14.58 -5.65
CA ILE A 18 11.00 -14.59 -7.04
C ILE A 18 9.59 -14.02 -7.14
N TYR A 19 8.66 -14.47 -6.29
CA TYR A 19 7.28 -13.93 -6.28
C TYR A 19 7.23 -12.44 -5.99
N TYR A 20 8.09 -11.97 -5.07
CA TYR A 20 8.21 -10.55 -4.78
C TYR A 20 8.77 -9.77 -5.98
N ALA A 21 9.81 -10.29 -6.64
CA ALA A 21 10.40 -9.69 -7.82
C ALA A 21 9.41 -9.63 -9.01
N PHE A 22 8.58 -10.67 -9.21
CA PHE A 22 7.53 -10.66 -10.21
C PHE A 22 6.48 -9.57 -9.96
N ARG A 23 6.02 -9.41 -8.71
CA ARG A 23 5.07 -8.34 -8.39
C ARG A 23 5.68 -6.96 -8.60
N LEU A 24 6.93 -6.77 -8.18
CA LEU A 24 7.68 -5.53 -8.44
C LEU A 24 7.84 -5.24 -9.94
N GLN A 25 8.00 -6.27 -10.76
CA GLN A 25 8.05 -6.12 -12.21
C GLN A 25 6.71 -5.65 -12.78
N SER A 26 5.59 -6.23 -12.31
CA SER A 26 4.25 -5.78 -12.69
C SER A 26 3.97 -4.34 -12.25
N ASP A 27 4.44 -3.97 -11.06
CA ASP A 27 4.25 -2.63 -10.48
C ASP A 27 5.25 -1.59 -11.00
N LEU A 28 6.16 -1.97 -11.92
CA LEU A 28 7.23 -1.10 -12.40
C LEU A 28 6.68 0.19 -13.06
N GLN A 29 5.50 0.13 -13.67
CA GLN A 29 4.83 1.30 -14.22
C GLN A 29 4.31 2.24 -13.14
N ALA A 30 3.77 1.69 -12.04
CA ALA A 30 3.36 2.48 -10.88
C ALA A 30 4.57 3.16 -10.21
N VAL A 31 5.70 2.45 -10.11
CA VAL A 31 6.96 3.00 -9.59
C VAL A 31 7.46 4.14 -10.47
N LYS A 32 7.47 3.97 -11.80
CA LYS A 32 7.82 5.07 -12.73
C LYS A 32 6.91 6.27 -12.57
N ASN A 33 5.60 6.03 -12.48
CA ASN A 33 4.61 7.09 -12.29
C ASN A 33 4.79 7.81 -10.95
N ALA A 34 5.22 7.13 -9.90
CA ALA A 34 5.51 7.75 -8.61
C ALA A 34 6.66 8.78 -8.68
N PHE A 35 7.63 8.60 -9.58
CA PHE A 35 8.72 9.55 -9.80
C PHE A 35 8.39 10.64 -10.83
N LEU A 36 7.53 10.34 -11.82
CA LEU A 36 7.17 11.26 -12.89
C LEU A 36 5.98 12.16 -12.54
N SER A 37 5.08 11.70 -11.67
CA SER A 37 3.89 12.42 -11.27
C SER A 37 4.23 13.59 -10.33
N PRO A 38 3.64 14.77 -10.54
CA PRO A 38 3.73 15.87 -9.58
C PRO A 38 2.86 15.64 -8.33
N TYR A 39 1.94 14.68 -8.39
CA TYR A 39 1.05 14.33 -7.29
C TYR A 39 1.65 13.23 -6.41
N SER A 40 1.66 13.47 -5.10
CA SER A 40 2.06 12.47 -4.10
C SER A 40 0.83 11.69 -3.62
N ASN A 41 1.03 10.38 -3.37
CA ASN A 41 0.01 9.55 -2.72
C ASN A 41 -0.15 9.86 -1.22
N GLY A 42 0.66 10.77 -0.65
CA GLY A 42 0.73 11.02 0.80
C GLY A 42 -0.60 11.47 1.42
N LEU A 43 -1.39 12.28 0.70
CA LEU A 43 -2.72 12.69 1.19
C LEU A 43 -3.67 11.49 1.30
N PHE A 44 -3.69 10.63 0.29
CA PHE A 44 -4.51 9.43 0.26
C PHE A 44 -4.05 8.42 1.32
N GLU A 45 -2.74 8.19 1.44
CA GLU A 45 -2.17 7.32 2.47
C GLU A 45 -2.48 7.81 3.88
N GLY A 46 -2.48 9.13 4.10
CA GLY A 46 -2.88 9.74 5.36
C GLY A 46 -4.34 9.43 5.73
N GLN A 47 -5.27 9.57 4.78
CA GLN A 47 -6.68 9.23 5.01
C GLN A 47 -6.87 7.73 5.25
N ILE A 48 -6.18 6.87 4.49
CA ILE A 48 -6.23 5.41 4.67
C ILE A 48 -5.68 5.01 6.05
N ASN A 49 -4.58 5.62 6.48
CA ASN A 49 -4.00 5.35 7.79
C ASN A 49 -4.90 5.83 8.92
N ARG A 50 -5.54 7.00 8.79
CA ARG A 50 -6.56 7.47 9.72
C ARG A 50 -7.71 6.46 9.82
N LEU A 51 -8.26 6.02 8.69
CA LEU A 51 -9.33 5.02 8.66
C LEU A 51 -8.91 3.71 9.34
N ARG A 52 -7.71 3.19 9.05
CA ARG A 52 -7.16 1.99 9.70
C ARG A 52 -7.06 2.17 11.21
N THR A 53 -6.64 3.34 11.69
CA THR A 53 -6.54 3.65 13.11
C THR A 53 -7.91 3.68 13.78
N ILE A 54 -8.90 4.36 13.19
CA ILE A 54 -10.28 4.39 13.70
C ILE A 54 -10.86 2.97 13.75
N LYS A 55 -10.69 2.19 12.67
CA LYS A 55 -11.11 0.79 12.61
C LYS A 55 -10.45 -0.06 13.70
N ARG A 56 -9.16 0.15 13.98
CA ARG A 56 -8.42 -0.53 15.06
C ARG A 56 -8.99 -0.27 16.45
N MET A 57 -9.41 0.96 16.74
CA MET A 57 -9.96 1.33 18.05
C MET A 57 -11.32 0.65 18.32
N ILE A 58 -12.06 0.32 17.27
CA ILE A 58 -13.46 -0.12 17.32
C ILE A 58 -13.61 -1.63 17.03
N TYR A 59 -12.53 -2.33 16.65
CA TYR A 59 -12.59 -3.78 16.40
C TYR A 59 -13.31 -4.52 17.53
N GLY A 60 -14.34 -5.29 17.17
CA GLY A 60 -15.14 -6.10 18.10
C GLY A 60 -16.12 -5.32 18.97
N ARG A 61 -16.17 -3.99 18.89
CA ARG A 61 -17.06 -3.16 19.73
C ARG A 61 -18.33 -2.72 19.02
N GLU A 62 -18.24 -2.37 17.74
CA GLU A 62 -19.36 -1.77 17.01
C GLU A 62 -19.33 -2.10 15.51
N GLY A 63 -20.49 -2.05 14.85
CA GLY A 63 -20.66 -2.34 13.42
C GLY A 63 -20.26 -1.20 12.48
N LEU A 64 -20.42 -1.41 11.16
CA LEU A 64 -20.04 -0.47 10.09
C LEU A 64 -20.63 0.94 10.27
N VAL A 65 -21.88 1.03 10.74
CA VAL A 65 -22.59 2.31 10.95
C VAL A 65 -21.82 3.26 11.87
N ILE A 66 -21.13 2.72 12.87
CA ILE A 66 -20.38 3.54 13.85
C ILE A 66 -19.00 3.90 13.32
N LEU A 67 -18.39 3.03 12.52
CA LEU A 67 -17.17 3.35 11.79
C LEU A 67 -17.41 4.54 10.85
N GLU A 68 -18.49 4.51 10.07
CA GLU A 68 -18.89 5.62 9.17
C GLU A 68 -19.09 6.92 9.94
N LYS A 69 -19.85 6.87 11.04
CA LYS A 69 -20.08 8.06 11.87
C LYS A 69 -18.77 8.66 12.40
N ARG A 70 -17.79 7.86 12.83
CA ARG A 70 -16.50 8.38 13.32
C ARG A 70 -15.59 8.91 12.22
N VAL A 71 -15.68 8.35 11.02
CA VAL A 71 -14.91 8.85 9.87
C VAL A 71 -15.45 10.21 9.41
N LEU A 72 -16.79 10.33 9.30
CA LEU A 72 -17.48 11.51 8.78
C LEU A 72 -17.63 12.63 9.81
N PHE A 73 -18.09 12.33 11.04
CA PHE A 73 -18.47 13.36 12.02
C PHE A 73 -17.38 13.77 13.00
N ARG A 74 -16.17 13.20 12.89
CA ARG A 74 -14.93 13.61 13.58
C ARG A 74 -15.19 14.17 15.00
N PHE A 75 -15.67 13.32 15.91
CA PHE A 75 -15.65 13.60 17.35
C PHE A 75 -14.23 13.50 17.90
#